data_AF-A0A534QE66-F1
#
_entry.id   AF-A0A534QE66-F1
#
_cell.length_a   1.000
_cell.length_b   1.000
_cell.length_c   1.000
_cell.angle_alpha   90.00
_cell.angle_beta   90.00
_cell.angle_gamma   90.00
#
_symmetry.space_group_name_H-M   'P 1'
#
loop_
_entity.id
_entity.type
_entity.pdbx_description
1 polymer ?
#
loop_
_entity_poly.entity_id
_entity_poly.type
_entity_poly.pdbx_seq_one_letter_code
_entity_poly.pdbx_strand_id
1 'polypeptide(L)'
;MSKEPSKQATALAEQVERDGGQVLAVYQDPVGEHWQLFCLLPLDKVDATPYQRDLSPAHVKRLTEAVKKVGRFVDPIVAVSPSPGLYWTPNGNHRRAVLGKLKARYVPAILVAERDVAFQILALNTEKTHNLKEKSLEVIRMYRGLLEEQPKASEEDYAFQFESPHFITLGLLYETNGRFAGGAFAPILRRVDGFLKGTLPNAFEERQERAASVREVDALLAGVVAKLK
;
A
#
# COMPACT_ATOMS: atom_id res chain seq x y z
N MET A 1 25.19 24.44 5.39
CA MET A 1 26.30 23.53 5.01
C MET A 1 25.67 22.21 4.60
N SER A 2 25.99 21.67 3.43
CA SER A 2 25.52 20.35 3.02
C SER A 2 26.05 19.31 4.00
N LYS A 3 25.18 18.64 4.76
CA LYS A 3 25.57 17.46 5.55
C LYS A 3 26.05 16.37 4.57
N GLU A 4 26.99 15.53 5.00
CA GLU A 4 27.35 14.36 4.21
C GLU A 4 26.22 13.31 4.25
N PRO A 5 25.90 12.66 3.12
CA PRO A 5 24.91 11.58 3.10
C PRO A 5 25.22 10.48 4.12
N SER A 6 24.17 9.86 4.67
CA SER A 6 24.36 8.70 5.55
C SER A 6 25.02 7.54 4.80
N LYS A 7 25.73 6.66 5.52
CA LYS A 7 26.32 5.45 4.92
C LYS A 7 25.30 4.61 4.15
N GLN A 8 24.06 4.55 4.65
CA GLN A 8 22.96 3.84 4.00
C GLN A 8 22.56 4.51 2.69
N ALA A 9 22.43 5.84 2.66
CA ALA A 9 22.11 6.57 1.44
C ALA A 9 23.24 6.44 0.40
N THR A 10 24.51 6.52 0.83
CA THR A 10 25.67 6.31 -0.06
C THR A 10 25.68 4.89 -0.64
N ALA A 11 25.51 3.86 0.19
CA ALA A 11 25.47 2.48 -0.28
C ALA A 11 24.31 2.23 -1.26
N LEU A 12 23.17 2.87 -1.01
CA LEU A 12 22.00 2.78 -1.89
C LEU A 12 22.23 3.52 -3.23
N ALA A 13 22.90 4.67 -3.20
CA ALA A 13 23.29 5.40 -4.41
C ALA A 13 24.20 4.55 -5.30
N GLU A 14 25.24 3.96 -4.72
CA GLU A 14 26.14 3.06 -5.45
C GLU A 14 25.41 1.82 -5.99
N GLN A 15 24.44 1.29 -5.24
CA GLN A 15 23.65 0.16 -5.71
C GLN A 15 22.83 0.51 -6.94
N VAL A 16 22.19 1.69 -6.97
CA VAL A 16 21.44 2.18 -8.14
C VAL A 16 22.33 2.26 -9.38
N GLU A 17 23.54 2.79 -9.26
CA GLU A 17 24.50 2.88 -10.37
C GLU A 17 24.95 1.49 -10.82
N ARG A 18 25.29 0.59 -9.88
CA ARG A 18 25.64 -0.82 -10.20
C ARG A 18 24.50 -1.55 -10.91
N ASP A 19 23.26 -1.21 -10.57
CA ASP A 19 22.08 -1.80 -11.16
C ASP A 19 21.76 -1.29 -12.57
N GLY A 20 22.50 -0.29 -13.06
CA GLY A 20 22.31 0.33 -14.37
C GLY A 20 21.34 1.52 -14.35
N GLY A 21 20.97 2.00 -13.17
CA GLY A 21 20.22 3.24 -12.94
C GLY A 21 21.13 4.46 -12.91
N GLN A 22 20.57 5.60 -12.51
CA GLN A 22 21.30 6.86 -12.37
C GLN A 22 20.81 7.63 -11.14
N VAL A 23 21.71 8.07 -10.27
CA VAL A 23 21.39 8.95 -9.14
C VAL A 23 21.46 10.41 -9.61
N LEU A 24 20.34 11.13 -9.48
CA LEU A 24 20.21 12.53 -9.88
C LEU A 24 20.48 13.49 -8.71
N ALA A 25 20.06 13.11 -7.50
CA ALA A 25 20.32 13.86 -6.28
C ALA A 25 20.26 12.96 -5.05
N VAL A 26 21.00 13.34 -4.00
CA VAL A 26 20.89 12.77 -2.65
C VAL A 26 20.62 13.93 -1.70
N TYR A 27 19.51 13.88 -0.96
CA TYR A 27 19.05 15.00 -0.16
C TYR A 27 18.29 14.55 1.08
N GLN A 28 18.12 15.46 2.04
CA GLN A 28 17.32 15.23 3.23
C GLN A 28 15.89 15.73 3.00
N ASP A 29 14.88 14.96 3.43
CA ASP A 29 13.50 15.40 3.41
C ASP A 29 13.30 16.64 4.32
N PRO A 30 12.36 17.54 3.98
CA PRO A 30 12.25 18.83 4.66
C PRO A 30 11.58 18.76 6.04
N VAL A 31 11.07 17.59 6.45
CA VAL A 31 10.31 17.42 7.70
C VAL A 31 11.13 16.67 8.74
N GLY A 32 11.61 15.47 8.41
CA GLY A 32 12.35 14.61 9.33
C GLY A 32 13.86 14.63 9.14
N GLU A 33 14.36 15.35 8.12
CA GLU A 33 15.76 15.34 7.70
C GLU A 33 16.31 13.94 7.35
N HIS A 34 15.44 13.00 6.97
CA HIS A 34 15.81 11.66 6.51
C HIS A 34 16.41 11.70 5.12
N TRP A 35 17.41 10.86 4.87
CA TRP A 35 18.09 10.80 3.57
C TRP A 35 17.28 10.05 2.54
N GLN A 36 17.11 10.64 1.36
CA GLN A 36 16.46 10.05 0.21
C GLN A 36 17.17 10.43 -1.09
N LEU A 37 16.96 9.63 -2.13
CA LEU A 37 17.61 9.81 -3.42
C LEU A 37 16.54 10.14 -4.46
N PHE A 38 16.81 11.11 -5.33
CA PHE A 38 16.10 11.21 -6.60
C PHE A 38 16.92 10.51 -7.66
N CYS A 39 16.34 9.51 -8.33
CA CYS A 39 17.07 8.65 -9.27
C CYS A 39 16.21 8.21 -10.46
N LEU A 40 16.88 7.69 -11.49
CA LEU A 40 16.30 6.93 -12.59
C LEU A 40 16.59 5.45 -12.33
N LEU A 41 15.55 4.66 -12.03
CA LEU A 41 15.69 3.23 -11.81
C LEU A 41 15.41 2.46 -13.11
N PRO A 42 16.16 1.39 -13.42
CA PRO A 42 15.83 0.49 -14.53
C PRO A 42 14.42 -0.08 -14.32
N LEU A 43 13.53 0.10 -15.31
CA LEU A 43 12.11 -0.23 -15.15
C LEU A 43 11.89 -1.74 -14.89
N ASP A 44 12.76 -2.59 -15.42
CA ASP A 44 12.77 -4.05 -15.27
C ASP A 44 13.21 -4.53 -13.87
N LYS A 45 13.75 -3.63 -13.03
CA LYS A 45 14.10 -3.90 -11.63
C LYS A 45 13.09 -3.34 -10.64
N VAL A 46 12.02 -2.72 -11.12
CA VAL A 46 10.99 -2.08 -10.29
C VAL A 46 9.67 -2.84 -10.37
N ASP A 47 9.28 -3.43 -9.23
CA ASP A 47 8.04 -4.16 -9.06
C ASP A 47 7.04 -3.43 -8.17
N ALA A 48 5.79 -3.85 -8.22
CA ALA A 48 4.79 -3.43 -7.25
C ALA A 48 5.16 -3.95 -5.86
N THR A 49 4.82 -3.21 -4.80
CA THR A 49 4.90 -3.82 -3.46
C THR A 49 3.90 -4.99 -3.36
N PRO A 50 4.27 -6.12 -2.72
CA PRO A 50 3.41 -7.32 -2.66
C PRO A 50 2.01 -7.08 -2.07
N TYR A 51 1.90 -6.10 -1.17
CA TYR A 51 0.67 -5.75 -0.45
C TYR A 51 -0.10 -4.57 -1.08
N GLN A 52 0.34 -4.05 -2.23
CA GLN A 52 -0.33 -2.92 -2.88
C GLN A 52 -1.69 -3.30 -3.44
N ARG A 53 -2.50 -2.27 -3.67
CA ARG A 53 -3.76 -2.39 -4.40
C ARG A 53 -3.54 -2.85 -5.85
N ASP A 54 -4.47 -3.68 -6.32
CA ASP A 54 -4.48 -4.16 -7.70
C ASP A 54 -4.56 -3.00 -8.70
N LEU A 55 -3.83 -3.14 -9.81
CA LEU A 55 -3.87 -2.19 -10.91
C LEU A 55 -5.30 -2.11 -11.48
N SER A 56 -5.72 -0.88 -11.80
CA SER A 56 -6.98 -0.65 -12.53
C SER A 56 -6.64 -0.50 -14.02
N PRO A 57 -7.05 -1.43 -14.89
CA PRO A 57 -6.74 -1.36 -16.32
C PRO A 57 -7.28 -0.07 -16.97
N ALA A 58 -8.47 0.38 -16.54
CA ALA A 58 -9.08 1.62 -17.00
C ALA A 58 -8.26 2.85 -16.60
N HIS A 59 -7.76 2.88 -15.36
CA HIS A 59 -6.93 3.99 -14.88
C HIS A 59 -5.59 4.03 -15.62
N VAL A 60 -4.91 2.88 -15.78
CA VAL A 60 -3.66 2.78 -16.54
C VAL A 60 -3.84 3.26 -17.97
N LYS A 61 -4.94 2.88 -18.64
CA LYS A 61 -5.26 3.33 -20.00
C LYS A 61 -5.37 4.86 -20.08
N ARG A 62 -6.21 5.47 -19.23
CA ARG A 62 -6.39 6.94 -19.20
C ARG A 62 -5.08 7.67 -18.92
N LEU A 63 -4.30 7.18 -17.96
CA LEU A 63 -3.01 7.79 -17.62
C LEU A 63 -2.00 7.66 -18.77
N THR A 64 -1.98 6.52 -19.48
CA THR A 64 -1.14 6.34 -20.67
C THR A 64 -1.50 7.35 -21.76
N GLU A 65 -2.79 7.55 -22.03
CA GLU A 65 -3.27 8.52 -23.02
C GLU A 65 -2.91 9.96 -22.61
N ALA A 66 -3.05 10.30 -21.32
CA ALA A 66 -2.66 11.61 -20.81
C ALA A 66 -1.15 11.87 -20.95
N VAL A 67 -0.29 10.91 -20.55
CA VAL A 67 1.16 11.02 -20.69
C VAL A 67 1.56 11.16 -22.17
N LYS A 68 0.95 10.41 -23.08
CA LYS A 68 1.19 10.54 -24.54
C LYS A 68 0.77 11.91 -25.06
N LYS A 69 -0.41 12.40 -24.66
CA LYS A 69 -0.94 13.69 -25.11
C LYS A 69 -0.08 14.86 -24.64
N VAL A 70 0.39 14.82 -23.39
CA VAL A 70 1.22 15.88 -22.80
C VAL A 70 2.69 15.74 -23.23
N GLY A 71 3.13 14.53 -23.57
CA GLY A 71 4.52 14.24 -23.92
C GLY A 71 5.48 14.35 -22.73
N ARG A 72 4.96 14.23 -21.50
CA ARG A 72 5.76 14.36 -20.27
C ARG A 72 5.32 13.35 -19.22
N PHE A 73 6.30 12.86 -18.47
CA PHE A 73 6.10 12.12 -17.22
C PHE A 73 6.64 13.00 -16.10
N VAL A 74 5.73 13.59 -15.32
CA VAL A 74 6.07 14.69 -14.39
C VAL A 74 6.25 14.24 -12.95
N ASP A 75 5.64 13.12 -12.58
CA ASP A 75 5.48 12.72 -11.18
C ASP A 75 6.25 11.43 -10.89
N PRO A 76 7.43 11.51 -10.23
CA PRO A 76 8.26 10.34 -9.92
C PRO A 76 7.56 9.42 -8.92
N ILE A 77 7.76 8.11 -9.07
CA ILE A 77 7.24 7.14 -8.11
C ILE A 77 7.99 7.26 -6.77
N VAL A 78 7.42 6.71 -5.70
CA VAL A 78 8.21 6.42 -4.50
C VAL A 78 8.66 4.97 -4.58
N ALA A 79 9.92 4.73 -4.23
CA ALA A 79 10.55 3.42 -4.25
C ALA A 79 11.29 3.11 -2.95
N VAL A 80 11.38 1.81 -2.64
CA VAL A 80 12.22 1.24 -1.59
C VAL A 80 12.99 0.05 -2.16
N SER A 81 14.13 -0.31 -1.57
CA SER A 81 14.89 -1.50 -1.98
C SER A 81 14.84 -2.56 -0.86
N PRO A 82 13.98 -3.59 -0.99
CA PRO A 82 13.92 -4.68 0.00
C PRO A 82 15.20 -5.51 0.04
N SER A 83 15.84 -5.69 -1.11
CA SER A 83 17.10 -6.41 -1.29
C SER A 83 17.90 -5.77 -2.42
N PRO A 84 19.25 -5.86 -2.40
CA PRO A 84 20.09 -5.34 -3.48
C PRO A 84 19.62 -5.84 -4.87
N GLY A 85 19.52 -4.94 -5.85
CA GLY A 85 19.08 -5.30 -7.20
C GLY A 85 17.56 -5.32 -7.42
N LEU A 86 16.76 -5.23 -6.37
CA LEU A 86 15.30 -5.21 -6.43
C LEU A 86 14.76 -3.92 -5.82
N TYR A 87 13.77 -3.34 -6.49
CA TYR A 87 13.06 -2.15 -6.04
C TYR A 87 11.56 -2.39 -6.04
N TRP A 88 10.88 -1.91 -5.01
CA TRP A 88 9.42 -1.92 -4.94
C TRP A 88 8.88 -0.50 -4.93
N THR A 89 7.71 -0.31 -5.54
CA THR A 89 7.02 0.99 -5.55
C THR A 89 5.79 1.00 -4.63
N PRO A 90 5.91 1.39 -3.34
CA PRO A 90 4.76 1.55 -2.46
C PRO A 90 3.80 2.64 -2.95
N ASN A 91 4.27 3.65 -3.69
CA ASN A 91 3.44 4.65 -4.32
C ASN A 91 3.86 4.87 -5.77
N GLY A 92 2.92 4.66 -6.71
CA GLY A 92 3.14 4.96 -8.12
C GLY A 92 3.06 3.74 -9.06
N ASN A 93 2.51 2.61 -8.62
CA ASN A 93 2.43 1.42 -9.47
C ASN A 93 1.64 1.63 -10.79
N HIS A 94 0.56 2.42 -10.79
CA HIS A 94 -0.10 2.80 -12.06
C HIS A 94 0.84 3.56 -12.98
N ARG A 95 1.65 4.48 -12.43
CA ARG A 95 2.63 5.27 -13.18
C ARG A 95 3.76 4.39 -13.75
N ARG A 96 4.28 3.47 -12.94
CA ARG A 96 5.22 2.41 -13.37
C ARG A 96 4.64 1.56 -14.51
N ALA A 97 3.39 1.11 -14.37
CA ALA A 97 2.71 0.30 -15.39
C ALA A 97 2.50 1.08 -16.71
N VAL A 98 2.23 2.38 -16.64
CA VAL A 98 2.17 3.25 -17.82
C VAL A 98 3.51 3.29 -18.54
N LEU A 99 4.62 3.49 -17.82
CA LEU A 99 5.96 3.47 -18.42
C LEU A 99 6.28 2.12 -19.07
N GLY A 100 5.84 1.00 -18.48
CA GLY A 100 5.91 -0.33 -19.11
C GLY A 100 5.16 -0.40 -20.43
N LYS A 101 3.92 0.12 -20.50
CA LYS A 101 3.16 0.21 -21.76
C LYS A 101 3.81 1.11 -22.80
N LEU A 102 4.52 2.14 -22.35
CA LEU A 102 5.28 3.05 -23.21
C LEU A 102 6.68 2.53 -23.55
N LYS A 103 7.08 1.36 -23.05
CA LYS A 103 8.41 0.74 -23.24
C LYS A 103 9.55 1.68 -22.82
N ALA A 104 9.36 2.46 -21.77
CA ALA A 104 10.42 3.28 -21.20
C ALA A 104 11.50 2.38 -20.57
N ARG A 105 12.76 2.80 -20.67
CA ARG A 105 13.89 2.10 -20.04
C ARG A 105 13.99 2.37 -18.53
N TYR A 106 13.63 3.58 -18.12
CA TYR A 106 13.79 4.07 -16.77
C TYR A 106 12.47 4.57 -16.19
N VAL A 107 12.36 4.51 -14.86
CA VAL A 107 11.33 5.20 -14.08
C VAL A 107 11.98 6.19 -13.11
N PRO A 108 11.62 7.48 -13.15
CA PRO A 108 12.10 8.43 -12.16
C PRO A 108 11.44 8.12 -10.81
N ALA A 109 12.25 8.09 -9.75
CA ALA A 109 11.84 7.65 -8.43
C ALA A 109 12.46 8.50 -7.31
N ILE A 110 11.69 8.75 -6.27
CA ILE A 110 12.19 9.12 -4.94
C ILE A 110 12.43 7.80 -4.19
N LEU A 111 13.69 7.44 -4.03
CA LEU A 111 14.14 6.22 -3.38
C LEU A 111 14.47 6.52 -1.91
N VAL A 112 13.68 5.96 -1.01
CA VAL A 112 13.82 6.12 0.44
C VAL A 112 14.89 5.14 0.96
N ALA A 113 15.78 5.63 1.82
CA ALA A 113 16.89 4.83 2.33
C ALA A 113 16.44 3.73 3.29
N GLU A 114 15.48 4.04 4.15
CA GLU A 114 14.93 3.18 5.19
C GLU A 114 13.91 2.18 4.64
N ARG A 115 14.20 0.89 4.78
CA ARG A 115 13.38 -0.20 4.21
C ARG A 115 12.01 -0.31 4.88
N ASP A 116 11.95 -0.08 6.18
CA ASP A 116 10.75 -0.32 7.00
C ASP A 116 9.64 0.72 6.77
N VAL A 117 9.94 1.79 6.03
CA VAL A 117 9.03 2.92 5.76
C VAL A 117 8.06 2.59 4.61
N ALA A 118 8.23 1.45 3.92
CA ALA A 118 7.37 1.05 2.81
C ALA A 118 5.86 1.02 3.17
N PHE A 119 5.52 0.53 4.37
CA PHE A 119 4.16 0.55 4.92
C PHE A 119 3.68 1.96 5.27
N GLN A 120 4.57 2.82 5.79
CA GLN A 120 4.25 4.20 6.11
C GLN A 120 3.97 5.01 4.84
N ILE A 121 4.71 4.77 3.76
CA ILE A 121 4.51 5.43 2.46
C ILE A 121 3.15 5.10 1.85
N LEU A 122 2.62 3.88 2.07
CA LEU A 122 1.27 3.55 1.64
C LEU A 122 0.22 4.41 2.36
N ALA A 123 0.38 4.60 3.68
CA ALA A 123 -0.49 5.47 4.46
C ALA A 123 -0.46 6.94 4.00
N LEU A 124 0.64 7.38 3.37
CA LEU A 124 0.78 8.73 2.81
C LEU A 124 0.01 8.95 1.49
N ASN A 125 -0.55 7.90 0.85
CA ASN A 125 -1.42 8.04 -0.32
C ASN A 125 -2.83 8.55 0.07
N THR A 126 -2.91 9.72 0.66
CA THR A 126 -4.17 10.35 1.13
C THR A 126 -4.92 11.07 0.00
N GLU A 127 -4.33 11.23 -1.19
CA GLU A 127 -4.91 11.99 -2.31
C GLU A 127 -6.12 11.36 -2.99
N LYS A 128 -6.38 10.07 -2.75
CA LYS A 128 -7.60 9.42 -3.21
C LYS A 128 -8.23 8.73 -2.04
N THR A 129 -9.34 9.27 -1.54
CA THR A 129 -10.15 8.59 -0.53
C THR A 129 -10.50 7.21 -1.08
N HIS A 130 -9.80 6.18 -0.59
CA HIS A 130 -10.11 4.80 -0.92
C HIS A 130 -11.58 4.59 -0.59
N ASN A 131 -12.34 4.02 -1.53
CA ASN A 131 -13.67 3.57 -1.13
C ASN A 131 -13.50 2.48 -0.08
N LEU A 132 -14.49 2.32 0.78
CA LEU A 132 -14.45 1.43 1.94
C LEU A 132 -13.84 0.06 1.62
N LYS A 133 -14.24 -0.54 0.50
CA LYS A 133 -13.75 -1.84 0.04
C LYS A 133 -12.24 -1.85 -0.19
N GLU A 134 -11.72 -0.87 -0.92
CA GLU A 134 -10.30 -0.82 -1.24
C GLU A 134 -9.45 -0.65 0.01
N LYS A 135 -9.90 0.21 0.94
CA LYS A 135 -9.22 0.43 2.22
C LYS A 135 -9.22 -0.83 3.09
N SER A 136 -10.37 -1.50 3.20
CA SER A 136 -10.49 -2.74 3.97
C SER A 136 -9.63 -3.87 3.39
N LEU A 137 -9.55 -3.99 2.05
CA LEU A 137 -8.69 -4.98 1.40
C LEU A 137 -7.19 -4.69 1.57
N GLU A 138 -6.78 -3.42 1.57
CA GLU A 138 -5.41 -3.03 1.87
C GLU A 138 -5.03 -3.40 3.32
N VAL A 139 -5.89 -3.04 4.27
CA VAL A 139 -5.67 -3.28 5.70
C VAL A 139 -5.55 -4.77 6.01
N ILE A 140 -6.42 -5.63 5.45
CA ILE A 140 -6.33 -7.08 5.71
C ILE A 140 -5.12 -7.75 5.05
N ARG A 141 -4.69 -7.27 3.87
CA ARG A 141 -3.45 -7.74 3.24
C ARG A 141 -2.23 -7.41 4.11
N MET A 142 -2.17 -6.18 4.64
CA MET A 142 -1.14 -5.78 5.59
C MET A 142 -1.19 -6.63 6.87
N TYR A 143 -2.37 -6.85 7.44
CA TYR A 143 -2.54 -7.71 8.62
C TYR A 143 -1.97 -9.11 8.39
N ARG A 144 -2.24 -9.73 7.23
CA ARG A 144 -1.71 -11.05 6.88
C ARG A 144 -0.19 -11.05 6.74
N GLY A 145 0.42 -10.01 6.16
CA GLY A 145 1.88 -9.87 6.13
C GLY A 145 2.47 -9.81 7.55
N LEU A 146 1.85 -9.05 8.44
CA LEU A 146 2.29 -8.94 9.83
C LEU A 146 2.14 -10.24 10.64
N LEU A 147 1.16 -11.09 10.30
CA LEU A 147 1.05 -12.44 10.89
C LEU A 147 2.30 -13.30 10.63
N GLU A 148 2.91 -13.14 9.46
CA GLU A 148 4.11 -13.88 9.08
C GLU A 148 5.38 -13.23 9.64
N GLU A 149 5.49 -11.90 9.52
CA GLU A 149 6.71 -11.17 9.87
C GLU A 149 6.85 -10.90 11.37
N GLN A 150 5.74 -10.59 12.05
CA GLN A 150 5.73 -10.13 13.45
C GLN A 150 4.57 -10.74 14.26
N PRO A 151 4.49 -12.08 14.38
CA PRO A 151 3.36 -12.76 15.04
C PRO A 151 3.18 -12.42 16.52
N LYS A 152 4.20 -11.84 17.17
CA LYS A 152 4.14 -11.43 18.58
C LYS A 152 3.61 -10.00 18.80
N ALA A 153 3.46 -9.21 17.74
CA ALA A 153 2.87 -7.89 17.83
C ALA A 153 1.38 -7.97 18.18
N SER A 154 0.81 -6.84 18.59
CA SER A 154 -0.62 -6.64 18.80
C SER A 154 -1.23 -5.75 17.71
N GLU A 155 -2.56 -5.70 17.63
CA GLU A 155 -3.21 -4.76 16.71
C GLU A 155 -2.99 -3.29 17.11
N GLU A 156 -2.82 -3.02 18.40
CA GLU A 156 -2.58 -1.67 18.93
C GLU A 156 -1.22 -1.11 18.48
N ASP A 157 -0.20 -1.96 18.34
CA ASP A 157 1.12 -1.57 17.83
C ASP A 157 1.06 -1.03 16.38
N TYR A 158 0.02 -1.44 15.64
CA TYR A 158 -0.21 -1.07 14.25
C TYR A 158 -1.48 -0.23 14.05
N ALA A 159 -2.03 0.35 15.13
CA ALA A 159 -3.28 1.09 15.10
C ALA A 159 -3.27 2.26 14.09
N PHE A 160 -2.12 2.93 13.96
CA PHE A 160 -1.95 4.02 13.00
C PHE A 160 -2.07 3.51 11.55
N GLN A 161 -1.42 2.39 11.24
CA GLN A 161 -1.38 1.79 9.90
C GLN A 161 -2.72 1.15 9.54
N PHE A 162 -3.39 0.50 10.50
CA PHE A 162 -4.73 -0.05 10.31
C PHE A 162 -5.80 1.03 10.18
N GLU A 163 -5.53 2.25 10.66
CA GLU A 163 -6.42 3.42 10.76
C GLU A 163 -7.67 3.19 11.63
N SER A 164 -8.39 2.09 11.42
CA SER A 164 -9.57 1.73 12.16
C SER A 164 -9.81 0.22 12.16
N PRO A 165 -10.20 -0.37 13.31
CA PRO A 165 -10.37 -1.82 13.45
C PRO A 165 -11.40 -2.43 12.48
N HIS A 166 -12.48 -1.71 12.18
CA HIS A 166 -13.52 -2.20 11.25
C HIS A 166 -13.02 -2.49 9.84
N PHE A 167 -11.89 -1.90 9.42
CA PHE A 167 -11.29 -2.21 8.13
C PHE A 167 -10.71 -3.62 8.07
N ILE A 168 -10.24 -4.18 9.19
CA ILE A 168 -9.74 -5.56 9.29
C ILE A 168 -10.90 -6.54 9.08
N THR A 169 -11.98 -6.36 9.85
CA THR A 169 -13.19 -7.19 9.79
C THR A 169 -13.86 -7.13 8.41
N LEU A 170 -14.02 -5.93 7.84
CA LEU A 170 -14.56 -5.75 6.50
C LEU A 170 -13.63 -6.34 5.43
N GLY A 171 -12.31 -6.29 5.63
CA GLY A 171 -11.33 -6.85 4.71
C GLY A 171 -11.53 -8.35 4.53
N LEU A 172 -11.70 -9.09 5.63
CA LEU A 172 -12.02 -10.53 5.61
C LEU A 172 -13.32 -10.84 4.84
N LEU A 173 -14.33 -9.99 4.99
CA LEU A 173 -15.60 -10.12 4.28
C LEU A 173 -15.43 -9.88 2.78
N TYR A 174 -14.66 -8.87 2.38
CA TYR A 174 -14.39 -8.57 0.98
C TYR A 174 -13.47 -9.59 0.30
N GLU A 175 -12.52 -10.19 1.02
CA GLU A 175 -11.71 -11.32 0.52
C GLU A 175 -12.61 -12.49 0.13
N THR A 176 -13.63 -12.79 0.95
CA THR A 176 -14.58 -13.88 0.67
C THR A 176 -15.61 -13.49 -0.39
N ASN A 177 -16.14 -12.28 -0.33
CA ASN A 177 -17.14 -11.77 -1.27
C ASN A 177 -16.81 -10.34 -1.69
N GLY A 178 -16.23 -10.19 -2.88
CA GLY A 178 -15.88 -8.88 -3.43
C GLY A 178 -17.08 -7.95 -3.69
N ARG A 179 -18.32 -8.42 -3.62
CA ARG A 179 -19.55 -7.61 -3.75
C ARG A 179 -20.27 -7.37 -2.42
N PHE A 180 -19.64 -7.71 -1.30
CA PHE A 180 -20.20 -7.50 0.03
C PHE A 180 -20.66 -6.05 0.24
N ALA A 181 -21.84 -5.87 0.84
CA ALA A 181 -22.46 -4.56 1.04
C ALA A 181 -21.89 -3.82 2.27
N GLY A 182 -20.56 -3.71 2.38
CA GLY A 182 -19.91 -3.22 3.61
C GLY A 182 -20.31 -1.81 4.03
N GLY A 183 -20.80 -0.97 3.11
CA GLY A 183 -21.34 0.35 3.44
C GLY A 183 -22.54 0.32 4.40
N ALA A 184 -23.33 -0.76 4.39
CA ALA A 184 -24.46 -0.93 5.31
C ALA A 184 -24.00 -1.22 6.75
N PHE A 185 -22.84 -1.87 6.92
CA PHE A 185 -22.32 -2.32 8.21
C PHE A 185 -21.29 -1.37 8.81
N ALA A 186 -20.58 -0.59 8.00
CA ALA A 186 -19.54 0.31 8.47
C ALA A 186 -19.98 1.26 9.61
N PRO A 187 -21.19 1.87 9.61
CA PRO A 187 -21.61 2.76 10.70
C PRO A 187 -21.73 2.06 12.06
N ILE A 188 -22.22 0.82 12.10
CA ILE A 188 -22.32 0.05 13.35
C ILE A 188 -20.95 -0.48 13.77
N LEU A 189 -20.17 -1.03 12.84
CA LEU A 189 -18.84 -1.55 13.12
C LEU A 189 -17.89 -0.48 13.66
N ARG A 190 -17.97 0.77 13.18
CA ARG A 190 -17.19 1.88 13.77
C ARG A 190 -17.44 2.12 15.25
N ARG A 191 -18.60 1.70 15.78
CA ARG A 191 -18.98 1.90 17.19
C ARG A 191 -18.63 0.71 18.07
N VAL A 192 -18.68 -0.50 17.51
CA VAL A 192 -18.58 -1.75 18.28
C VAL A 192 -17.29 -2.52 18.03
N ASP A 193 -16.63 -2.27 16.91
CA ASP A 193 -15.39 -2.95 16.55
C ASP A 193 -14.20 -2.16 17.12
N GLY A 194 -13.45 -2.80 18.02
CA GLY A 194 -12.24 -2.29 18.64
C GLY A 194 -11.00 -3.06 18.20
N PHE A 195 -9.81 -2.48 18.42
CA PHE A 195 -8.57 -3.23 18.32
C PHE A 195 -8.51 -4.30 19.41
N LEU A 196 -8.04 -5.48 19.03
CA LEU A 196 -7.97 -6.66 19.88
C LEU A 196 -6.65 -6.72 20.64
N LYS A 197 -6.73 -7.20 21.88
CA LYS A 197 -5.56 -7.41 22.73
C LYS A 197 -4.94 -8.78 22.43
N GLY A 198 -3.66 -8.91 22.74
CA GLY A 198 -2.90 -10.14 22.53
C GLY A 198 -2.15 -10.15 21.20
N THR A 199 -1.62 -11.31 20.85
CA THR A 199 -0.80 -11.50 19.64
C THR A 199 -1.66 -11.51 18.38
N LEU A 200 -1.10 -11.06 17.25
CA LEU A 200 -1.81 -11.03 15.96
C LEU A 200 -2.50 -12.37 15.60
N PRO A 201 -1.89 -13.57 15.80
CA PRO A 201 -2.58 -14.83 15.51
C PRO A 201 -3.86 -15.03 16.34
N ASN A 202 -3.82 -14.73 17.64
CA ASN A 202 -4.99 -14.89 18.51
C ASN A 202 -6.08 -13.86 18.16
N ALA A 203 -5.68 -12.61 17.93
CA ALA A 203 -6.59 -11.57 17.46
C ALA A 203 -7.21 -11.94 16.09
N PHE A 204 -6.44 -12.60 15.22
CA PHE A 204 -6.92 -12.99 13.90
C PHE A 204 -8.01 -14.07 13.93
N GLU A 205 -7.98 -14.98 14.89
CA GLU A 205 -9.06 -15.94 15.11
C GLU A 205 -10.36 -15.22 15.47
N GLU A 206 -10.31 -14.30 16.43
CA GLU A 206 -11.48 -13.49 16.81
C GLU A 206 -11.96 -12.58 15.65
N ARG A 207 -11.04 -12.05 14.83
CA ARG A 207 -11.40 -11.30 13.61
C ARG A 207 -12.20 -12.15 12.63
N GLN A 208 -11.85 -13.43 12.47
CA GLN A 208 -12.59 -14.36 11.61
C GLN A 208 -13.99 -14.65 12.16
N GLU A 209 -14.13 -14.83 13.48
CA GLU A 209 -15.43 -15.01 14.14
C GLU A 209 -16.33 -13.77 14.01
N ARG A 210 -15.77 -12.56 14.21
CA ARG A 210 -16.48 -11.30 13.99
C ARG A 210 -16.92 -11.16 12.54
N ALA A 211 -16.06 -11.47 11.58
CA ALA A 211 -16.41 -11.44 10.16
C ALA A 211 -17.51 -12.47 9.83
N ALA A 212 -17.46 -13.67 10.39
CA ALA A 212 -18.52 -14.67 10.23
C ALA A 212 -19.87 -14.15 10.77
N SER A 213 -19.87 -13.54 11.95
CA SER A 213 -21.08 -12.97 12.56
C SER A 213 -21.70 -11.87 11.67
N VAL A 214 -20.89 -10.97 11.11
CA VAL A 214 -21.38 -9.93 10.19
C VAL A 214 -21.95 -10.54 8.92
N ARG A 215 -21.35 -11.62 8.41
CA ARG A 215 -21.85 -12.34 7.23
C ARG A 215 -23.22 -12.99 7.49
N GLU A 216 -23.44 -13.55 8.67
CA GLU A 216 -24.73 -14.10 9.06
C GLU A 216 -25.81 -13.02 9.10
N VAL A 217 -25.50 -11.85 9.67
CA VAL A 217 -26.42 -10.70 9.68
C VAL A 217 -26.74 -10.23 8.25
N ASP A 218 -25.76 -10.17 7.35
CA ASP A 218 -25.97 -9.83 5.94
C ASP A 218 -26.89 -10.82 5.23
N ALA A 219 -26.72 -12.13 5.46
CA ALA A 219 -27.58 -13.15 4.90
C ALA A 219 -29.04 -13.03 5.39
N LEU A 220 -29.24 -12.78 6.70
CA LEU A 220 -30.56 -12.55 7.27
C LEU A 220 -31.21 -11.29 6.70
N LEU A 221 -30.46 -10.19 6.59
CA LEU A 221 -30.94 -8.93 6.02
C LEU A 221 -31.35 -9.09 4.55
N ALA A 222 -30.54 -9.80 3.75
CA ALA A 222 -30.88 -10.10 2.37
C ALA A 222 -32.19 -10.89 2.25
N GLY A 223 -32.42 -11.86 3.14
CA GLY A 223 -33.66 -12.62 3.21
C GLY A 223 -34.89 -11.77 3.55
N VAL A 224 -34.74 -10.76 4.42
CA VAL A 224 -35.82 -9.80 4.73
C VAL A 224 -36.09 -8.87 3.55
N VAL A 225 -35.04 -8.30 2.93
CA VAL A 225 -35.17 -7.39 1.78
C VAL A 225 -35.83 -8.09 0.59
N ALA A 226 -35.54 -9.38 0.37
CA ALA A 226 -36.16 -10.16 -0.69
C ALA A 226 -37.69 -10.33 -0.52
N LYS A 227 -38.19 -10.31 0.74
CA LYS A 227 -39.63 -10.39 1.04
C LYS A 227 -40.37 -9.06 0.92
N LEU A 228 -39.63 -7.96 0.83
CA LEU A 228 -40.17 -6.60 0.68
C LEU A 228 -40.25 -6.14 -0.79
N LYS A 229 -39.71 -6.94 -1.72
CA LYS A 229 -39.85 -6.77 -3.17
C LYS A 229 -41.02 -7.60 -3.69
#